data_AF-A0AAQ4S3G8-F1
#
_entry.id   AF-A0AAQ4S3G8-F1
#
_cell.length_a   1.000
_cell.length_b   1.000
_cell.length_c   1.000
_cell.angle_alpha   90.00
_cell.angle_beta   90.00
_cell.angle_gamma   90.00
#
_symmetry.space_group_name_H-M   'P 1'
#
loop_
_entity.id
_entity.type
_entity.pdbx_description
1 polymer ?
#
loop_
_entity_poly.entity_id
_entity_poly.type
_entity_poly.pdbx_seq_one_letter_code
_entity_poly.pdbx_strand_id
1 'polypeptide(L)'
;MGKLDPRPVCTLAFLSLCFILTTVRESDGTFVPGRCLCPHSQPGLRGKLKALTVYPKSPSCDRLTVIVTLQSTNESVCLNPEAPMGKQLIHCWNRAQKLGRDVKLCLRRRRRRRRERARQRQRSRLSSRGLNKKASSSTSQ
;
A
#
# COMPACT_ATOMS: atom_id res chain seq x y z
N MET A 1 51.07 -8.07 38.76
CA MET A 1 50.25 -8.74 37.72
C MET A 1 49.05 -9.41 38.39
N GLY A 2 47.85 -8.85 38.24
CA GLY A 2 46.63 -9.45 38.81
C GLY A 2 46.22 -10.71 38.05
N LYS A 3 46.09 -11.84 38.75
CA LYS A 3 45.45 -13.05 38.23
C LYS A 3 43.95 -12.78 38.18
N LEU A 4 43.40 -12.66 36.98
CA LEU A 4 41.95 -12.65 36.78
C LEU A 4 41.47 -14.09 36.95
N ASP A 5 40.66 -14.35 37.98
CA ASP A 5 40.06 -15.66 38.20
C ASP A 5 39.20 -16.06 36.98
N PRO A 6 39.32 -17.29 36.45
CA PRO A 6 38.62 -17.71 35.24
C PRO A 6 37.11 -17.90 35.45
N ARG A 7 36.68 -18.09 36.70
CA ARG A 7 35.26 -18.33 37.06
C ARG A 7 34.34 -17.15 36.69
N PRO A 8 34.59 -15.90 37.14
CA PRO A 8 33.74 -14.77 36.78
C PRO A 8 33.78 -14.46 35.28
N VAL A 9 34.91 -14.69 34.61
CA VAL A 9 35.06 -14.47 33.16
C VAL A 9 34.15 -15.41 32.38
N CYS A 10 34.13 -16.69 32.75
CA CYS A 10 33.25 -17.67 32.11
C CYS A 10 31.76 -17.34 32.34
N THR A 11 31.37 -16.96 33.56
CA THR A 11 29.97 -16.63 33.87
C THR A 11 29.48 -15.42 33.06
N LEU A 12 30.29 -14.37 32.95
CA LEU A 12 29.94 -13.17 32.18
C LEU A 12 29.81 -13.46 30.67
N ALA A 13 30.69 -14.31 30.13
CA ALA A 13 30.62 -14.72 28.73
C ALA A 13 29.33 -15.51 28.41
N PHE A 14 28.95 -16.45 29.29
CA PHE A 14 27.70 -17.20 29.13
C PHE A 14 26.46 -16.31 29.22
N LEU A 15 26.41 -15.38 30.18
CA LEU A 15 25.29 -14.44 30.32
C LEU A 15 25.17 -13.50 29.11
N SER A 16 26.29 -13.00 28.59
CA SER A 16 26.33 -12.18 27.38
C SER A 16 25.82 -12.95 26.16
N LEU A 17 26.26 -14.21 25.98
CA LEU A 17 25.78 -15.07 24.90
C LEU A 17 24.28 -15.33 25.01
N CYS A 18 23.77 -15.66 26.20
CA CYS A 18 22.34 -15.86 26.44
C CYS A 18 21.53 -14.59 26.12
N PHE A 19 22.02 -13.41 26.50
CA PHE A 19 21.33 -12.15 26.23
C PHE A 19 21.23 -11.88 24.72
N ILE A 20 22.32 -12.09 23.97
CA ILE A 20 22.33 -11.98 22.51
C ILE A 20 21.34 -12.97 21.87
N LEU A 21 21.33 -14.22 22.33
CA LEU A 21 20.39 -15.25 21.85
C LEU A 21 18.92 -14.87 22.14
N THR A 22 18.62 -14.23 23.28
CA THR A 22 17.26 -13.75 23.58
C THR A 22 16.85 -12.53 22.76
N THR A 23 17.78 -11.65 22.39
CA THR A 23 17.49 -10.50 21.51
C THR A 23 17.21 -10.88 20.06
N VAL A 24 17.56 -12.11 19.65
CA VAL A 24 17.25 -12.69 18.33
C VAL A 24 15.93 -13.48 18.36
N ARG A 25 15.11 -13.35 19.42
CA ARG A 25 13.69 -13.73 19.31
C ARG A 25 12.89 -12.56 18.76
N GLU A 26 12.82 -12.50 17.44
CA GLU A 26 11.63 -11.94 16.79
C GLU A 26 10.42 -12.69 17.38
N SER A 27 9.55 -11.97 18.08
CA SER A 27 8.34 -12.52 18.68
C SER A 27 7.34 -12.84 17.58
N ASP A 28 7.61 -13.87 16.79
CA ASP A 28 6.64 -14.42 15.87
C ASP A 28 5.63 -15.20 16.68
N GLY A 29 4.46 -14.59 16.88
CA GLY A 29 3.27 -15.29 17.33
C GLY A 29 3.07 -16.56 16.50
N THR A 30 2.53 -17.60 17.13
CA THR A 30 2.31 -18.94 16.55
C THR A 30 2.04 -18.89 15.05
N PHE A 31 3.03 -19.32 14.26
CA PHE A 31 2.95 -19.36 12.80
C PHE A 31 1.82 -20.31 12.40
N VAL A 32 0.68 -19.75 11.97
CA VAL A 32 -0.41 -20.51 11.35
C VAL A 32 -0.28 -20.32 9.84
N PRO A 33 0.16 -21.36 9.09
CA PRO A 33 0.26 -21.29 7.64
C PRO A 33 -1.03 -20.78 7.00
N GLY A 34 -0.92 -19.86 6.04
CA GLY A 34 -2.04 -19.41 5.20
C GLY A 34 -2.88 -18.25 5.74
N ARG A 35 -2.49 -17.58 6.83
CA ARG A 35 -3.19 -16.39 7.34
C ARG A 35 -2.64 -15.12 6.71
N CYS A 36 -3.14 -14.76 5.54
CA CYS A 36 -2.90 -13.44 4.95
C CYS A 36 -3.50 -12.32 5.83
N LEU A 37 -2.84 -11.16 5.87
CA LEU A 37 -3.28 -10.00 6.66
C LEU A 37 -4.69 -9.51 6.29
N CYS A 38 -5.13 -9.80 5.07
CA CYS A 38 -6.41 -9.38 4.51
C CYS A 38 -7.31 -10.59 4.24
N PRO A 39 -8.25 -10.95 5.13
CA PRO A 39 -9.24 -12.00 4.87
C PRO A 39 -10.26 -11.58 3.82
N HIS A 40 -10.57 -10.28 3.76
CA HIS A 40 -11.48 -9.69 2.78
C HIS A 40 -10.79 -8.54 2.04
N SER A 41 -11.22 -8.28 0.81
CA SER A 41 -10.67 -7.23 -0.03
C SER A 41 -11.75 -6.49 -0.81
N GLN A 42 -11.54 -5.20 -1.04
CA GLN A 42 -12.46 -4.38 -1.82
C GLN A 42 -11.94 -4.21 -3.26
N PRO A 43 -12.81 -4.27 -4.30
CA PRO A 43 -12.38 -4.07 -5.69
C PRO A 43 -11.90 -2.64 -5.96
N GLY A 44 -12.37 -1.68 -5.16
CA GLY A 44 -11.86 -0.33 -5.19
C GLY A 44 -12.62 0.58 -4.23
N LEU A 45 -12.05 1.76 -4.01
CA LEU A 45 -12.61 2.78 -3.13
C LEU A 45 -12.49 4.19 -3.70
N ARG A 46 -13.41 5.03 -3.24
CA ARG A 46 -13.48 6.46 -3.54
C ARG A 46 -12.63 7.24 -2.53
N GLY A 47 -12.42 8.52 -2.79
CA GLY A 47 -11.65 9.40 -1.91
C GLY A 47 -10.14 9.43 -2.17
N LYS A 48 -9.45 10.21 -1.34
CA LYS A 48 -8.00 10.42 -1.38
C LYS A 48 -7.32 9.37 -0.49
N LEU A 49 -6.27 8.77 -1.03
CA LEU A 49 -5.42 7.85 -0.26
C LEU A 49 -4.26 8.62 0.38
N LYS A 50 -3.91 8.24 1.59
CA LYS A 50 -2.79 8.73 2.40
C LYS A 50 -1.54 7.86 2.22
N ALA A 51 -1.70 6.54 2.30
CA ALA A 51 -0.61 5.57 2.22
C ALA A 51 -0.96 4.35 1.35
N LEU A 52 0.08 3.66 0.90
CA LEU A 52 0.03 2.41 0.14
C LEU A 52 1.12 1.50 0.68
N THR A 53 0.71 0.29 1.09
CA THR A 53 1.59 -0.79 1.52
C THR A 53 1.26 -2.01 0.67
N VAL A 54 2.29 -2.67 0.15
CA VAL A 54 2.15 -3.89 -0.63
C VAL A 54 3.05 -4.94 -0.01
N TYR A 55 2.45 -6.07 0.36
CA TYR A 55 3.18 -7.24 0.83
C TYR A 55 3.23 -8.26 -0.31
N PRO A 56 4.43 -8.64 -0.77
CA PRO A 56 4.56 -9.72 -1.75
C PRO A 56 4.13 -11.06 -1.13
N LYS A 57 3.99 -12.07 -1.98
CA LYS A 57 3.80 -13.45 -1.53
C LYS A 57 4.96 -13.86 -0.61
N SER A 58 4.65 -14.60 0.44
CA SER A 58 5.60 -15.04 1.47
C SER A 58 5.23 -16.44 1.98
N PRO A 59 6.09 -17.13 2.75
CA PRO A 59 5.75 -18.43 3.33
C PRO A 59 4.49 -18.42 4.22
N SER A 60 4.15 -17.28 4.83
CA SER A 60 2.95 -17.10 5.65
C SER A 60 1.70 -16.75 4.85
N CYS A 61 1.83 -16.26 3.62
CA CYS A 61 0.72 -15.84 2.76
C CYS A 61 1.06 -16.03 1.27
N ASP A 62 0.32 -16.92 0.62
CA ASP A 62 0.46 -17.29 -0.80
C ASP A 62 -0.06 -16.21 -1.78
N ARG A 63 -0.65 -15.14 -1.26
CA ARG A 63 -1.27 -14.05 -2.02
C ARG A 63 -0.54 -12.74 -1.83
N LEU A 64 -0.47 -11.96 -2.90
CA LEU A 64 -0.01 -10.58 -2.82
C LEU A 64 -1.10 -9.73 -2.14
N THR A 65 -0.71 -9.00 -1.11
CA THR A 65 -1.63 -8.20 -0.31
C THR A 65 -1.41 -6.71 -0.56
N VAL A 66 -2.49 -5.97 -0.83
CA VAL A 66 -2.44 -4.51 -1.06
C VAL A 66 -3.30 -3.81 -0.02
N ILE A 67 -2.69 -2.92 0.75
CA ILE A 67 -3.37 -2.15 1.78
C ILE A 67 -3.20 -0.66 1.49
N VAL A 68 -4.29 0.08 1.59
CA VAL A 68 -4.28 1.53 1.44
C VAL A 68 -4.92 2.20 2.64
N THR A 69 -4.38 3.35 3.03
CA THR A 69 -4.95 4.16 4.11
C THR A 69 -5.75 5.30 3.51
N LEU A 70 -7.01 5.48 3.92
CA LEU A 70 -7.82 6.63 3.52
C LEU A 70 -7.33 7.90 4.22
N GLN A 71 -7.31 9.02 3.49
CA GLN A 71 -6.91 10.30 4.07
C GLN A 71 -7.99 10.92 4.96
N SER A 72 -9.27 10.61 4.71
CA SER A 72 -10.40 11.16 5.45
C SER A 72 -10.56 10.53 6.84
N THR A 73 -10.49 9.20 6.92
CA THR A 73 -10.76 8.44 8.15
C THR A 73 -9.49 7.90 8.80
N ASN A 74 -8.34 7.94 8.12
CA ASN A 74 -7.11 7.24 8.49
C ASN A 74 -7.25 5.71 8.60
N GLU A 75 -8.36 5.14 8.13
CA GLU A 75 -8.57 3.69 8.13
C GLU A 75 -7.74 3.01 7.04
N SER A 76 -7.23 1.82 7.38
CA SER A 76 -6.52 0.96 6.44
C SER A 76 -7.48 -0.06 5.85
N VAL A 77 -7.50 -0.14 4.52
CA VAL A 77 -8.43 -0.99 3.76
C VAL A 77 -7.65 -1.86 2.79
N CYS A 78 -8.00 -3.15 2.78
CA CYS A 78 -7.47 -4.13 1.85
C CYS A 78 -8.09 -3.97 0.46
N LEU A 79 -7.25 -3.94 -0.57
CA LEU A 79 -7.66 -3.89 -1.97
C LEU A 79 -7.47 -5.24 -2.64
N ASN A 80 -8.41 -5.59 -3.52
CA ASN A 80 -8.28 -6.76 -4.37
C ASN A 80 -7.14 -6.52 -5.39
N PRO A 81 -6.08 -7.36 -5.41
CA PRO A 81 -4.96 -7.20 -6.33
C PRO A 81 -5.34 -7.38 -7.81
N GLU A 82 -6.41 -8.10 -8.10
CA GLU A 82 -6.86 -8.41 -9.46
C GLU A 82 -7.80 -7.33 -10.03
N ALA A 83 -8.40 -6.52 -9.15
CA ALA A 83 -9.28 -5.44 -9.57
C ALA A 83 -8.48 -4.29 -10.24
N PRO A 84 -9.10 -3.47 -11.11
CA PRO A 84 -8.39 -2.44 -11.87
C PRO A 84 -7.60 -1.46 -11.00
N MET A 85 -8.14 -1.10 -9.84
CA MET A 85 -7.48 -0.22 -8.88
C MET A 85 -6.25 -0.89 -8.25
N GLY A 86 -6.36 -2.16 -7.85
CA GLY A 86 -5.26 -2.94 -7.29
C GLY A 86 -4.13 -3.11 -8.30
N LYS A 87 -4.45 -3.62 -9.50
CA LYS A 87 -3.49 -3.79 -10.62
C LYS A 87 -2.71 -2.51 -10.92
N GLN A 88 -3.40 -1.36 -10.96
CA GLN A 88 -2.75 -0.07 -11.23
C GLN A 88 -1.74 0.32 -10.13
N LEU A 89 -2.09 0.11 -8.86
CA LEU A 89 -1.23 0.45 -7.74
C LEU A 89 -0.04 -0.51 -7.66
N ILE A 90 -0.26 -1.81 -7.85
CA ILE A 90 0.79 -2.84 -7.87
C ILE A 90 1.80 -2.54 -8.99
N HIS A 91 1.34 -2.28 -10.21
CA HIS A 91 2.24 -1.95 -11.32
C HIS A 91 3.10 -0.71 -11.03
N CYS A 92 2.51 0.33 -10.44
CA CYS A 92 3.26 1.51 -10.06
C CYS A 92 4.25 1.22 -8.93
N TRP A 93 3.84 0.44 -7.92
CA TRP A 93 4.68 0.04 -6.79
C TRP A 93 5.89 -0.77 -7.26
N ASN A 94 5.70 -1.79 -8.10
CA ASN A 94 6.78 -2.57 -8.71
C ASN A 94 7.81 -1.67 -9.41
N ARG A 95 7.32 -0.70 -10.20
CA ARG A 95 8.20 0.27 -10.88
C ARG A 95 8.91 1.22 -9.90
N ALA A 96 8.24 1.64 -8.83
CA ALA A 96 8.83 2.51 -7.82
C ALA A 96 9.95 1.77 -7.07
N GLN A 97 9.70 0.52 -6.66
CA GLN A 97 10.68 -0.35 -6.01
C GLN A 97 11.89 -0.60 -6.90
N LYS A 98 11.70 -1.02 -8.16
CA LYS A 98 12.80 -1.25 -9.11
C LYS A 98 13.69 -0.01 -9.32
N LEU A 99 13.14 1.19 -9.14
CA LEU A 99 13.84 2.46 -9.34
C LEU A 99 14.25 3.15 -8.03
N GLY A 100 14.05 2.51 -6.86
CA GLY A 100 14.36 3.11 -5.56
C GLY A 100 13.59 4.40 -5.25
N ARG A 101 12.34 4.53 -5.72
CA ARG A 101 11.51 5.73 -5.56
C ARG A 101 10.45 5.59 -4.48
N ASP A 102 10.09 6.69 -3.84
CA ASP A 102 9.02 6.74 -2.83
C ASP A 102 7.66 6.30 -3.40
N VAL A 103 7.08 5.24 -2.82
CA VAL A 103 5.78 4.67 -3.17
C VAL A 103 4.64 5.69 -3.12
N LYS A 104 4.73 6.75 -2.30
CA LYS A 104 3.73 7.84 -2.26
C LYS A 104 3.54 8.50 -3.63
N LEU A 105 4.53 8.43 -4.54
CA LEU A 105 4.40 8.91 -5.92
C LEU A 105 3.24 8.23 -6.66
N CYS A 106 2.94 6.97 -6.35
CA CYS A 106 1.86 6.21 -6.99
C CYS A 106 0.49 6.79 -6.65
N LEU A 107 0.31 7.22 -5.40
CA LEU A 107 -0.90 7.89 -4.94
C LEU A 107 -1.05 9.28 -5.58
N ARG A 108 0.05 10.03 -5.68
CA ARG A 108 0.07 11.35 -6.34
C ARG A 108 -0.29 11.23 -7.83
N ARG A 109 0.30 10.28 -8.56
CA ARG A 109 -0.02 9.98 -9.97
C ARG A 109 -1.48 9.61 -10.16
N ARG A 110 -2.02 8.75 -9.29
CA ARG A 110 -3.43 8.37 -9.33
C ARG A 110 -4.37 9.56 -9.11
N ARG A 111 -4.04 10.45 -8.16
CA ARG A 111 -4.79 11.69 -7.89
C ARG A 111 -4.80 12.61 -9.11
N ARG A 112 -3.66 12.78 -9.79
CA ARG A 112 -3.53 13.59 -11.01
C ARG A 112 -4.42 13.04 -12.14
N ARG A 113 -4.30 11.75 -12.46
CA ARG A 113 -5.14 11.09 -13.48
C ARG A 113 -6.64 11.22 -13.21
N ARG A 114 -7.07 11.08 -11.95
CA ARG A 114 -8.48 11.28 -11.56
C ARG A 114 -8.96 12.71 -11.83
N ARG A 115 -8.14 13.72 -11.52
CA ARG A 115 -8.46 15.14 -11.78
C ARG A 115 -8.53 15.46 -13.28
N GLU A 116 -7.58 14.94 -14.06
CA GLU A 116 -7.57 15.11 -15.52
C GLU A 116 -8.82 14.51 -16.16
N ARG A 117 -9.18 13.27 -15.79
CA ARG A 117 -10.43 12.63 -16.25
C ARG A 117 -11.68 13.42 -15.85
N ALA A 118 -11.72 13.97 -14.64
CA ALA A 118 -12.84 14.80 -14.19
C ALA A 118 -12.97 16.09 -15.03
N ARG A 119 -11.85 16.77 -15.30
CA ARG A 119 -11.81 17.97 -16.16
C ARG A 119 -12.26 17.65 -17.59
N GLN A 120 -11.78 16.54 -18.17
CA GLN A 120 -12.16 16.12 -19.51
C GLN A 120 -13.66 15.84 -19.61
N ARG A 121 -14.24 15.14 -18.61
CA ARG A 121 -15.68 14.90 -18.52
C ARG A 121 -16.50 16.19 -18.38
N GLN A 122 -15.98 17.19 -17.67
CA GLN A 122 -16.65 18.48 -17.54
C GLN A 122 -16.66 19.24 -18.87
N ARG A 123 -15.54 19.25 -19.61
CA ARG A 123 -15.46 19.85 -20.94
C ARG A 123 -16.40 19.18 -21.95
N SER A 124 -16.45 17.85 -21.97
CA SER A 124 -17.35 17.12 -22.88
C SER A 124 -18.82 17.41 -22.58
N ARG A 125 -19.21 17.54 -21.30
CA ARG A 125 -20.57 17.94 -20.89
C ARG A 125 -20.93 19.37 -21.29
N LEU A 126 -19.98 20.30 -21.22
CA LEU A 126 -20.20 21.68 -21.66
C LEU A 126 -20.40 21.75 -23.18
N SER A 127 -19.59 21.00 -23.94
CA SER A 127 -19.71 20.90 -25.40
C SER A 127 -21.05 20.30 -25.83
N SER A 128 -21.51 19.21 -25.18
CA SER A 128 -22.80 18.59 -25.52
C SER A 128 -23.99 19.50 -25.17
N ARG A 129 -23.93 20.25 -24.06
CA ARG A 129 -24.96 21.26 -23.73
C ARG A 129 -24.96 22.43 -24.72
N GLY A 130 -23.79 22.86 -25.20
CA GLY A 130 -23.69 23.88 -26.24
C GLY A 130 -24.34 23.45 -27.55
N LEU A 131 -24.09 22.21 -27.99
CA LEU A 131 -24.74 21.61 -29.16
C LEU A 131 -26.26 21.50 -28.98
N ASN A 132 -26.71 21.04 -27.81
CA ASN A 132 -28.15 20.89 -27.55
C ASN A 132 -28.87 22.25 -27.51
N LYS A 133 -28.26 23.27 -26.89
CA LYS A 133 -28.82 24.64 -26.86
C LYS A 133 -28.89 25.26 -28.26
N LYS A 134 -27.90 24.99 -29.13
CA LYS A 134 -27.89 25.45 -30.52
C LYS A 134 -28.97 24.76 -31.36
N ALA A 135 -29.18 23.46 -31.15
CA ALA A 135 -30.25 22.69 -31.82
C ALA A 135 -31.65 23.18 -31.41
N SER A 136 -31.88 23.52 -30.14
CA SER A 136 -33.16 24.06 -29.67
C SER A 136 -33.48 25.45 -30.22
N SER A 137 -32.47 26.29 -30.49
CA SER A 137 -32.68 27.62 -31.09
C SER A 137 -32.96 27.60 -32.59
N SER A 138 -32.64 26.51 -33.28
CA SER A 138 -32.88 26.35 -34.73
C SER A 138 -34.28 25.83 -35.08
N THR A 139 -35.11 25.47 -34.11
CA THR A 139 -36.47 24.90 -34.33
C THR A 139 -37.60 25.88 -34.00
N SER A 140 -37.31 27.19 -33.97
CA SER A 140 -38.28 28.24 -33.63
C SER A 140 -38.46 29.30 -34.72
N GLN A 141 -38.29 28.92 -36.00
CA GLN A 141 -38.70 29.72 -37.16
C GLN A 141 -39.74 28.96 -37.96
#